data_AF-A0A3N5HYI8-F1
#
_entry.id   AF-A0A3N5HYI8-F1
#
_cell.length_a   1.000
_cell.length_b   1.000
_cell.length_c   1.000
_cell.angle_alpha   90.00
_cell.angle_beta   90.00
_cell.angle_gamma   90.00
#
_symmetry.space_group_name_H-M   'P 1'
#
loop_
_entity.id
_entity.type
_entity.pdbx_description
1 polymer ?
#
loop_
_entity_poly.entity_id
_entity_poly.type
_entity_poly.pdbx_seq_one_letter_code
_entity_poly.pdbx_strand_id
1 'polypeptide(L)' 'MLDPDDWWGTMDADTLRCLGEHGPMTPAELGKRLGISEDGVTSLVSHLAREGRVRICLVAAAE' A
#
# COMPACT_ATOMS: atom_id res chain seq x y z
N MET A 1 9.28 -11.03 21.40
CA MET A 1 9.27 -11.43 19.97
C MET A 1 8.08 -10.72 19.37
N LEU A 2 8.27 -9.92 18.32
CA LEU A 2 7.14 -9.25 17.65
C LEU A 2 6.32 -10.33 16.94
N ASP A 3 5.00 -10.32 17.14
CA ASP A 3 4.10 -11.23 16.45
C ASP A 3 4.21 -10.97 14.93
N PRO A 4 4.27 -12.01 14.08
CA PRO A 4 4.27 -11.81 12.62
C PRO A 4 3.04 -11.03 12.14
N ASP A 5 1.94 -11.04 12.89
CA ASP A 5 0.77 -10.19 12.65
C ASP A 5 1.02 -8.70 12.93
N ASP A 6 1.89 -8.36 13.90
CA ASP A 6 2.26 -6.97 14.18
C ASP A 6 3.06 -6.35 13.02
N TRP A 7 3.86 -7.17 12.33
CA TRP A 7 4.63 -6.71 11.18
C TRP A 7 3.71 -6.31 10.02
N TRP A 8 2.67 -7.12 9.73
CA TRP A 8 1.67 -6.80 8.72
C TRP A 8 0.80 -5.61 9.11
N GLY A 9 0.37 -5.53 10.37
CA GLY A 9 -0.38 -4.37 10.88
C GLY A 9 0.42 -3.06 10.78
N THR A 10 1.73 -3.12 11.02
CA THR A 10 2.64 -1.96 10.87
C THR A 10 2.75 -1.54 9.40
N MET A 11 2.90 -2.48 8.48
CA MET A 11 2.97 -2.21 7.05
C MET A 11 1.69 -1.54 6.51
N ASP A 12 0.52 -1.97 6.98
CA ASP A 12 -0.72 -1.33 6.60
C ASP A 12 -0.83 0.10 7.16
N ALA A 13 -0.43 0.30 8.42
CA ALA A 13 -0.46 1.60 9.07
C ALA A 13 0.47 2.60 8.36
N ASP A 14 1.68 2.17 8.00
CA ASP A 14 2.63 2.98 7.25
C ASP A 14 2.11 3.32 5.85
N THR A 15 1.42 2.38 5.19
CA THR A 15 0.77 2.61 3.89
C THR A 15 -0.30 3.70 3.99
N LEU A 16 -1.19 3.60 4.98
CA LEU A 16 -2.26 4.58 5.19
C LEU A 16 -1.71 5.95 5.58
N ARG A 17 -0.67 5.99 6.42
CA ARG A 17 0.02 7.22 6.79
C ARG A 17 0.65 7.90 5.59
N CYS A 18 1.38 7.15 4.77
CA CYS A 18 2.01 7.66 3.54
C CYS A 18 0.98 8.28 2.57
N LEU A 19 -0.15 7.59 2.36
CA LEU A 19 -1.24 8.09 1.53
C LEU A 19 -1.93 9.32 2.14
N GLY A 20 -2.07 9.39 3.47
CA GLY A 20 -2.62 10.55 4.17
C GLY A 20 -1.72 11.79 4.11
N GLU A 21 -0.40 11.60 4.19
CA GLU A 21 0.59 12.67 4.17
C GLU A 21 0.86 13.23 2.75
N HIS A 22 0.79 12.38 1.73
CA HIS A 22 1.23 12.73 0.37
C HIS A 22 0.13 12.67 -0.70
N GLY A 23 -1.05 12.14 -0.38
CA GLY A 23 -2.15 11.95 -1.32
C GLY A 23 -2.02 10.70 -2.20
N PRO A 24 -2.94 10.53 -3.18
CA PRO A 24 -2.93 9.41 -4.11
C PRO A 24 -1.66 9.38 -4.96
N MET A 25 -1.10 8.18 -5.18
CA MET A 25 0.12 7.98 -5.97
C MET A 25 0.13 6.60 -6.62
N THR A 26 1.08 6.38 -7.54
CA THR A 26 1.26 5.09 -8.21
C THR A 26 1.83 4.04 -7.26
N PRO A 27 1.62 2.72 -7.52
CA PRO A 27 2.25 1.65 -6.75
C PRO A 27 3.79 1.77 -6.70
N ALA A 28 4.41 2.20 -7.81
CA ALA A 28 5.86 2.42 -7.88
C ALA A 28 6.34 3.53 -6.94
N GLU A 29 5.62 4.67 -6.88
CA GLU A 29 5.96 5.78 -5.97
C GLU A 29 5.76 5.39 -4.51
N LEU A 30 4.66 4.69 -4.22
CA LEU A 30 4.37 4.20 -2.88
C LEU A 30 5.42 3.18 -2.42
N GLY A 31 5.85 2.28 -3.29
CA GLY A 31 6.90 1.30 -3.00
C GLY A 31 8.25 1.95 -2.67
N LYS A 32 8.63 2.99 -3.41
CA LYS A 32 9.84 3.78 -3.12
C LYS A 32 9.79 4.43 -1.74
N ARG A 33 8.62 4.89 -1.31
CA ARG A 33 8.44 5.52 0.01
C ARG A 33 8.42 4.50 1.15
N LEU A 34 7.85 3.33 0.91
CA LEU A 34 7.72 2.26 1.91
C LEU A 34 8.93 1.30 1.94
N GLY A 35 9.86 1.40 0.97
CA GLY A 35 11.02 0.52 0.88
C GLY A 35 10.68 -0.91 0.43
N ILE A 36 9.57 -1.10 -0.30
CA ILE A 36 9.11 -2.40 -0.80
C ILE A 36 8.96 -2.40 -2.32
N SER A 37 8.92 -3.59 -2.92
CA SER A 37 8.76 -3.74 -4.36
C SER A 37 7.37 -3.28 -4.83
N GLU A 38 7.28 -2.83 -6.08
CA GLU A 38 6.00 -2.41 -6.68
C GLU A 38 4.95 -3.53 -6.69
N ASP A 39 5.36 -4.77 -6.92
CA ASP A 39 4.49 -5.95 -6.85
C ASP A 39 3.95 -6.18 -5.42
N GLY A 40 4.80 -6.01 -4.41
CA GLY A 40 4.42 -6.08 -3.01
C GLY A 40 3.41 -5.00 -2.64
N VAL A 41 3.61 -3.77 -3.12
CA VAL A 41 2.64 -2.67 -2.95
C VAL A 41 1.33 -2.98 -3.64
N THR A 42 1.38 -3.51 -4.86
CA THR A 42 0.17 -3.83 -5.64
C THR A 42 -0.69 -4.86 -4.90
N SER A 43 -0.05 -5.89 -4.35
CA SER A 43 -0.71 -6.89 -3.51
C SER A 43 -1.30 -6.27 -2.24
N LEU A 44 -0.53 -5.43 -1.55
CA LEU A 44 -0.94 -4.75 -0.31
C LEU A 44 -2.12 -3.80 -0.52
N VAL A 45 -2.05 -2.92 -1.52
CA VAL A 45 -3.11 -1.98 -1.85
C VAL A 45 -4.38 -2.71 -2.29
N SER A 46 -4.25 -3.80 -3.04
CA SER A 46 -5.40 -4.64 -3.41
C SER A 46 -6.07 -5.26 -2.18
N HIS A 47 -5.27 -5.73 -1.22
CA HIS A 47 -5.76 -6.22 0.05
C HIS A 47 -6.49 -5.13 0.86
N LEU A 48 -5.86 -3.97 1.06
CA LEU A 48 -6.44 -2.84 1.78
C LEU A 48 -7.70 -2.29 1.11
N ALA A 49 -7.77 -2.31 -0.23
CA ALA A 49 -8.95 -1.91 -0.98
C ALA A 49 -10.11 -2.87 -0.73
N ARG A 50 -9.84 -4.18 -0.70
CA ARG A 50 -10.83 -5.21 -0.36
C ARG A 50 -11.36 -5.05 1.08
N GLU A 51 -10.52 -4.59 2.00
CA GLU A 51 -10.91 -4.25 3.38
C GLU A 51 -11.62 -2.90 3.51
N GLY A 52 -11.71 -2.11 2.44
CA GLY A 52 -12.35 -0.79 2.44
C GLY A 52 -11.50 0.33 3.09
N ARG A 53 -10.20 0.08 3.28
CA ARG A 53 -9.26 1.01 3.94
C ARG A 53 -8.63 2.01 2.98
N VAL A 54 -8.55 1.66 1.69
CA VAL A 54 -8.15 2.54 0.60
C VAL A 54 -9.11 2.41 -0.58
N ARG A 55 -9.04 3.34 -1.54
CA ARG A 55 -9.82 3.28 -2.78
C ARG A 55 -8.89 3.29 -4.00
N ILE A 56 -9.12 2.36 -4.92
CA ILE A 56 -8.48 2.38 -6.24
C ILE A 56 -9.27 3.33 -7.13
N CYS A 57 -8.69 4.51 -7.42
CA CYS A 57 -9.36 5.56 -8.19
C CYS A 57 -9.03 5.54 -9.69
N LEU A 58 -7.82 5.10 -10.04
CA LEU A 58 -7.31 5.06 -11.41
C LEU A 58 -6.81 3.65 -11.72
N VAL A 59 -7.19 3.12 -12.88
CA VAL A 59 -6.72 1.85 -13.43
C VAL A 59 -6.51 2.07 -14.93
N ALA A 60 -5.38 1.61 -15.46
CA ALA A 60 -5.03 1.68 -16.87
C ALA A 60 -4.72 0.28 -17.40
N ALA A 61 -4.74 0.11 -18.73
CA ALA A 61 -4.24 -1.11 -19.35
C ALA A 61 -2.70 -1.18 -19.20
N ALA A 62 -2.16 -2.39 -19.06
CA ALA A 62 -0.73 -2.61 -19.20
C ALA A 62 -0.38 -2.49 -20.69
N GLU A 63 0.46 -1.52 -21.04
CA GLU A 63 1.00 -1.36 -22.39
C GLU A 63 2.09 -2.39 -22.72
#